data_AF-A0A970EFJ2-F1
#
_entry.id   AF-A0A970EFJ2-F1
#
_cell.length_a   1.000
_cell.length_b   1.000
_cell.length_c   1.000
_cell.angle_alpha   90.00
_cell.angle_beta   90.00
_cell.angle_gamma   90.00
#
_symmetry.space_group_name_H-M   'P 1'
#
loop_
_entity.id
_entity.type
_entity.pdbx_description
1 polymer ?
#
loop_
_entity_poly.entity_id
_entity_poly.type
_entity_poly.pdbx_seq_one_letter_code
_entity_poly.pdbx_strand_id
1 'polypeptide(L)'
;MTHHRRPIISPMDVYALSLVKIACQNNLPGNYMYHGGTHKTGKLSTFNESRATNYPNDYAILSYDFQAPIGEYGQIREHYRLLKLLHLFLSNFQEDFAPMTTTLSDKEVKIDDTTTLRYAMRSDGHRGFIFVNHHQRLCGLDDVYNVEFEAHGVTFPPIDVVGDIAFFMPFNMKLGDSILTYATAQPVCRQGKTYFFAKIPNIKPRFKIDEKVYSGDFIEYNDIKIVVLDFEKAKYLYQFEGKVYLGDNCDLIYNDGKIELSTPGKGYYEWDEGFLFIECEKKPQKVKVSYKEILDETFNFPYDYELKMGGGRKIRYWEIFAEGEGLIEISYVGDVLQIYSDGKLICDDYYFGPPKQVDTRLFCGRTILAISSLKDDCYLEVCPKSDLELYYIKSVD
;
A
#
# COMPACT_ATOMS: atom_id res chain seq x y z
N MET A 1 13.89 7.75 -2.38
CA MET A 1 14.14 8.38 -1.05
C MET A 1 15.29 9.36 -1.19
N THR A 2 15.36 10.42 -0.38
CA THR A 2 16.48 11.39 -0.44
C THR A 2 17.49 11.14 0.69
N HIS A 3 18.76 11.50 0.48
CA HIS A 3 19.81 11.28 1.48
C HIS A 3 19.49 11.93 2.84
N HIS A 4 19.01 13.17 2.87
CA HIS A 4 18.79 13.93 4.12
C HIS A 4 17.37 13.80 4.71
N ARG A 5 16.39 13.23 3.99
CA ARG A 5 15.02 13.02 4.49
C ARG A 5 14.50 11.63 4.14
N ARG A 6 14.27 10.82 5.17
CA ARG A 6 13.97 9.40 5.06
C ARG A 6 12.72 9.01 5.87
N PRO A 7 11.54 9.48 5.45
CA PRO A 7 10.28 9.12 6.10
C PRO A 7 9.90 7.67 5.83
N ILE A 8 9.19 7.05 6.77
CA ILE A 8 8.52 5.77 6.56
C ILE A 8 7.10 6.07 6.13
N ILE A 9 6.68 5.56 4.97
CA ILE A 9 5.31 5.77 4.48
C ILE A 9 4.47 4.56 4.89
N SER A 10 3.50 4.79 5.78
CA SER A 10 2.60 3.73 6.22
C SER A 10 1.53 3.43 5.15
N PRO A 11 0.95 2.21 5.13
CA PRO A 11 -0.13 1.93 4.19
C PRO A 11 -1.35 2.86 4.35
N MET A 12 -1.66 3.26 5.59
CA MET A 12 -2.77 4.16 5.89
C MET A 12 -2.47 5.60 5.46
N ASP A 13 -1.21 6.06 5.51
CA ASP A 13 -0.80 7.37 4.97
C ASP A 13 -1.27 7.52 3.50
N VAL A 14 -1.08 6.45 2.73
CA VAL A 14 -1.40 6.42 1.29
C VAL A 14 -2.91 6.28 1.05
N TYR A 15 -3.57 5.39 1.79
CA TYR A 15 -5.00 5.15 1.65
C TYR A 15 -5.84 6.35 2.08
N ALA A 16 -5.57 6.91 3.26
CA ALA A 16 -6.30 8.06 3.80
C ALA A 16 -6.16 9.29 2.88
N LEU A 17 -4.96 9.55 2.36
CA LEU A 17 -4.74 10.63 1.40
C LEU A 17 -5.60 10.44 0.13
N SER A 18 -5.59 9.25 -0.45
CA SER A 18 -6.40 8.94 -1.64
C SER A 18 -7.90 9.06 -1.37
N LEU A 19 -8.37 8.54 -0.23
CA LEU A 19 -9.76 8.62 0.21
C LEU A 19 -10.21 10.08 0.36
N VAL A 20 -9.40 10.92 1.02
CA VAL A 20 -9.69 12.35 1.19
C VAL A 20 -9.76 13.06 -0.16
N LYS A 21 -8.84 12.78 -1.10
CA LYS A 21 -8.91 13.38 -2.44
C LYS A 21 -10.17 12.99 -3.19
N ILE A 22 -10.57 11.72 -3.12
CA ILE A 22 -11.84 11.23 -3.69
C ILE A 22 -13.04 11.95 -3.06
N ALA A 23 -13.02 12.15 -1.74
CA ALA A 23 -14.05 12.91 -1.02
C ALA A 23 -14.11 14.37 -1.48
N CYS A 24 -12.96 14.99 -1.77
CA CYS A 24 -12.81 16.34 -2.31
C CYS A 24 -13.09 16.45 -3.83
N GLN A 25 -14.01 15.64 -4.37
CA GLN A 25 -14.40 15.66 -5.79
C GLN A 25 -13.29 15.28 -6.80
N ASN A 26 -12.20 14.65 -6.37
CA ASN A 26 -11.24 14.13 -7.34
C ASN A 26 -11.84 12.93 -8.10
N ASN A 27 -12.12 13.13 -9.38
CA ASN A 27 -12.61 12.09 -10.30
C ASN A 27 -11.50 11.28 -10.97
N LEU A 28 -10.26 11.76 -10.90
CA LEU A 28 -9.11 11.15 -11.55
C LEU A 28 -7.98 10.99 -10.53
N PRO A 29 -8.13 10.12 -9.51
CA PRO A 29 -7.05 9.83 -8.58
C PRO A 29 -5.88 9.19 -9.34
N GLY A 30 -4.76 9.88 -9.35
CA GLY A 30 -3.49 9.41 -9.89
C GLY A 30 -2.48 9.22 -8.77
N ASN A 31 -1.62 8.20 -8.90
CA ASN A 31 -0.57 7.90 -7.95
C ASN A 31 0.78 8.11 -8.63
N TYR A 32 1.63 8.92 -8.01
CA TYR A 32 3.05 9.04 -8.39
C TYR A 32 3.90 8.74 -7.16
N MET A 33 4.65 7.63 -7.11
CA MET A 33 4.70 6.49 -8.03
C MET A 33 3.68 5.41 -7.64
N TYR A 34 3.12 4.67 -8.61
CA TYR A 34 2.30 3.48 -8.32
C TYR A 34 3.12 2.19 -8.28
N HIS A 35 4.12 2.10 -9.16
CA HIS A 35 5.15 1.08 -9.18
C HIS A 35 6.49 1.79 -9.08
N GLY A 36 7.31 1.36 -8.12
CA GLY A 36 8.71 1.76 -8.06
C GLY A 36 9.49 1.19 -9.25
N GLY A 37 10.80 1.34 -9.22
CA GLY A 37 11.66 0.70 -10.20
C GLY A 37 13.13 0.94 -9.91
N THR A 38 13.94 0.69 -10.93
CA THR A 38 15.39 0.86 -10.89
C THR A 38 15.81 1.77 -12.03
N HIS A 39 16.55 2.82 -11.73
CA HIS A 39 17.21 3.63 -12.74
C HIS A 39 18.21 2.80 -13.53
N LYS A 40 18.30 3.08 -14.83
CA LYS A 40 19.40 2.55 -15.64
C LYS A 40 20.64 3.40 -15.41
N THR A 41 21.82 2.79 -15.49
CA THR A 41 23.07 3.53 -15.58
C THR A 41 23.29 3.96 -17.02
N GLY A 42 23.43 5.26 -17.26
CA GLY A 42 23.75 5.80 -18.58
C GLY A 42 25.20 5.53 -18.99
N LYS A 43 25.52 5.75 -20.27
CA LYS A 43 26.90 5.58 -20.78
C LYS A 43 27.88 6.61 -20.23
N LEU A 44 27.40 7.81 -19.93
CA LEU A 44 28.23 8.97 -19.55
C LEU A 44 27.98 9.44 -18.11
N SER A 45 26.80 9.14 -17.55
CA SER A 45 26.40 9.52 -16.21
C SER A 45 25.34 8.58 -15.67
N THR A 46 25.10 8.64 -14.37
CA THR A 46 23.90 8.09 -13.73
C THR A 46 22.68 8.95 -14.07
N PHE A 47 21.48 8.45 -13.78
CA PHE A 47 20.20 9.17 -14.00
C PHE A 47 19.54 9.70 -12.73
N ASN A 48 20.08 9.39 -11.55
CA ASN A 48 19.56 9.92 -10.30
C ASN A 48 19.70 11.43 -10.22
N GLU A 49 18.70 12.08 -9.63
CA GLU A 49 18.81 13.48 -9.27
C GLU A 49 19.82 13.65 -8.13
N SER A 50 20.73 14.63 -8.29
CA SER A 50 21.82 14.87 -7.34
C SER A 50 22.15 16.35 -7.22
N ARG A 51 22.62 16.75 -6.04
CA ARG A 51 23.15 18.09 -5.78
C ARG A 51 24.39 18.40 -6.61
N ALA A 52 25.12 17.39 -7.07
CA ALA A 52 26.25 17.56 -7.99
C ALA A 52 25.82 18.20 -9.33
N THR A 53 24.54 18.07 -9.71
CA THR A 53 23.96 18.70 -10.91
C THR A 53 23.07 19.90 -10.59
N ASN A 54 23.23 20.50 -9.39
CA ASN A 54 22.40 21.58 -8.83
C ASN A 54 20.94 21.19 -8.51
N TYR A 55 20.60 19.90 -8.45
CA TYR A 55 19.30 19.48 -7.93
C TYR A 55 19.22 19.71 -6.40
N PRO A 56 18.06 19.99 -5.78
CA PRO A 56 17.99 20.27 -4.34
C PRO A 56 18.32 19.10 -3.40
N ASN A 57 18.22 17.86 -3.88
CA ASN A 57 18.34 16.64 -3.09
C ASN A 57 19.27 15.63 -3.77
N ASP A 58 19.82 14.69 -2.99
CA ASP A 58 20.50 13.50 -3.52
C ASP A 58 19.59 12.28 -3.39
N TYR A 59 19.44 11.55 -4.50
CA TYR A 59 18.73 10.27 -4.57
C TYR A 59 19.72 9.14 -4.84
N ALA A 60 19.35 7.94 -4.42
CA ALA A 60 20.09 6.72 -4.75
C ALA A 60 20.29 6.60 -6.28
N ILE A 61 21.43 6.07 -6.70
CA ILE A 61 21.81 5.95 -8.11
C ILE A 61 20.87 5.01 -8.85
N LEU A 62 20.56 3.85 -8.26
CA LEU A 62 19.74 2.83 -8.89
C LEU A 62 18.33 2.80 -8.30
N SER A 63 18.18 2.75 -6.98
CA SER A 63 16.87 2.47 -6.40
C SER A 63 15.89 3.63 -6.59
N TYR A 64 14.77 3.31 -7.23
CA TYR A 64 13.61 4.17 -7.41
C TYR A 64 12.35 3.49 -6.85
N ASP A 65 12.50 2.74 -5.74
CA ASP A 65 11.42 1.98 -5.10
C ASP A 65 10.24 2.86 -4.65
N PHE A 66 10.56 4.08 -4.24
CA PHE A 66 9.60 5.12 -3.86
C PHE A 66 8.69 4.78 -2.65
N GLN A 67 8.89 3.62 -2.00
CA GLN A 67 7.88 3.03 -1.10
C GLN A 67 6.52 2.89 -1.81
N ALA A 68 6.51 2.71 -3.13
CA ALA A 68 5.31 2.64 -3.96
C ALA A 68 4.44 1.41 -3.63
N PRO A 69 3.14 1.44 -3.97
CA PRO A 69 2.22 0.30 -3.82
C PRO A 69 2.77 -1.01 -4.38
N ILE A 70 3.41 -0.94 -5.53
CA ILE A 70 4.22 -2.02 -6.10
C ILE A 70 5.69 -1.62 -5.94
N GLY A 71 6.47 -2.45 -5.25
CA GLY A 71 7.89 -2.20 -4.98
C GLY A 71 8.78 -2.32 -6.22
N GLU A 72 10.05 -1.93 -6.08
CA GLU A 72 11.06 -1.91 -7.16
C GLU A 72 11.15 -3.20 -7.99
N TYR A 73 10.93 -4.36 -7.37
CA TYR A 73 11.01 -5.67 -8.02
C TYR A 73 9.62 -6.32 -8.23
N GLY A 74 8.55 -5.52 -8.21
CA GLY A 74 7.18 -6.00 -8.42
C GLY A 74 6.48 -6.51 -7.16
N GLN A 75 7.01 -6.24 -5.97
CA GLN A 75 6.40 -6.72 -4.72
C GLN A 75 5.10 -6.00 -4.42
N ILE A 76 4.03 -6.75 -4.14
CA ILE A 76 2.74 -6.16 -3.79
C ILE A 76 2.70 -5.83 -2.31
N ARG A 77 2.57 -4.53 -2.00
CA ARG A 77 2.50 -4.02 -0.63
C ARG A 77 1.06 -3.81 -0.15
N GLU A 78 0.89 -3.57 1.14
CA GLU A 78 -0.44 -3.41 1.73
C GLU A 78 -1.23 -2.23 1.14
N HIS A 79 -0.59 -1.08 0.89
CA HIS A 79 -1.26 0.06 0.26
C HIS A 79 -1.72 -0.20 -1.17
N TYR A 80 -1.11 -1.12 -1.92
CA TYR A 80 -1.70 -1.57 -3.20
C TYR A 80 -3.09 -2.19 -2.96
N ARG A 81 -3.19 -3.07 -1.96
CA ARG A 81 -4.44 -3.77 -1.65
C ARG A 81 -5.51 -2.81 -1.14
N LEU A 82 -5.12 -1.82 -0.33
CA LEU A 82 -6.02 -0.77 0.15
C LEU A 82 -6.50 0.15 -0.98
N LEU A 83 -5.59 0.66 -1.83
CA LEU A 83 -5.95 1.52 -2.96
C LEU A 83 -6.83 0.79 -3.98
N LYS A 84 -6.58 -0.52 -4.21
CA LYS A 84 -7.40 -1.35 -5.09
C LYS A 84 -8.87 -1.36 -4.66
N LEU A 85 -9.19 -1.33 -3.37
CA LEU A 85 -10.59 -1.22 -2.91
C LEU A 85 -11.25 0.07 -3.42
N LEU A 86 -10.54 1.20 -3.37
CA LEU A 86 -11.03 2.48 -3.89
C LEU A 86 -11.16 2.43 -5.42
N HIS A 87 -10.19 1.85 -6.13
CA HIS A 87 -10.23 1.73 -7.59
C HIS A 87 -11.34 0.81 -8.08
N LEU A 88 -11.58 -0.31 -7.40
CA LEU A 88 -12.71 -1.20 -7.68
C LEU A 88 -14.03 -0.43 -7.54
N PHE A 89 -14.18 0.35 -6.47
CA PHE A 89 -15.37 1.16 -6.25
C PHE A 89 -15.56 2.17 -7.38
N LEU A 90 -14.53 2.97 -7.66
CA LEU A 90 -14.59 3.99 -8.72
C LEU A 90 -14.92 3.36 -10.07
N SER A 91 -14.26 2.27 -10.45
CA SER A 91 -14.51 1.57 -11.72
C SER A 91 -15.97 1.09 -11.86
N ASN A 92 -16.56 0.59 -10.77
CA ASN A 92 -17.90 0.00 -10.78
C ASN A 92 -19.04 1.00 -10.61
N PHE A 93 -18.77 2.17 -10.01
CA PHE A 93 -19.79 3.16 -9.62
C PHE A 93 -19.52 4.57 -10.16
N GLN A 94 -18.54 4.75 -11.05
CA GLN A 94 -18.14 6.05 -11.62
C GLN A 94 -19.29 6.86 -12.21
N GLU A 95 -20.24 6.24 -12.92
CA GLU A 95 -21.34 6.96 -13.60
C GLU A 95 -22.24 7.73 -12.62
N ASP A 96 -22.55 7.11 -11.47
CA ASP A 96 -23.33 7.76 -10.42
C ASP A 96 -22.44 8.64 -9.51
N PHE A 97 -21.18 8.25 -9.30
CA PHE A 97 -20.28 8.89 -8.34
C PHE A 97 -19.62 10.17 -8.87
N ALA A 98 -19.13 10.16 -10.11
CA ALA A 98 -18.33 11.26 -10.67
C ALA A 98 -19.05 12.62 -10.71
N PRO A 99 -20.38 12.70 -10.97
CA PRO A 99 -21.12 13.96 -10.95
C PRO A 99 -21.36 14.55 -9.55
N MET A 100 -21.17 13.76 -8.49
CA MET A 100 -21.48 14.18 -7.11
C MET A 100 -20.51 15.27 -6.61
N THR A 101 -21.05 16.22 -5.84
CA THR A 101 -20.32 17.36 -5.27
C THR A 101 -19.99 17.16 -3.79
N THR A 102 -18.91 17.80 -3.30
CA THR A 102 -18.45 17.71 -1.90
C THR A 102 -19.16 18.74 -1.03
N THR A 103 -19.57 18.31 0.16
CA THR A 103 -19.96 19.17 1.28
C THR A 103 -19.02 18.87 2.45
N LEU A 104 -18.32 19.89 2.94
CA LEU A 104 -17.42 19.76 4.09
C LEU A 104 -18.22 19.98 5.39
N SER A 105 -17.68 19.52 6.51
CA SER A 105 -18.23 19.87 7.82
C SER A 105 -18.11 21.38 8.06
N ASP A 106 -19.13 21.98 8.67
CA ASP A 106 -19.10 23.38 9.13
C ASP A 106 -18.11 23.60 10.28
N LYS A 107 -17.67 22.51 10.94
CA LYS A 107 -16.68 22.58 12.01
C LYS A 107 -15.28 22.50 11.43
N GLU A 108 -14.55 23.61 11.51
CA GLU A 108 -13.12 23.63 11.22
C GLU A 108 -12.35 22.87 12.32
N VAL A 109 -11.56 21.88 11.92
CA VAL A 109 -10.74 21.06 12.82
C VAL A 109 -9.29 21.47 12.68
N LYS A 110 -8.67 21.89 13.79
CA LYS A 110 -7.25 22.29 13.80
C LYS A 110 -6.34 21.07 13.63
N ILE A 111 -5.11 21.32 13.19
CA ILE A 111 -4.11 20.26 12.97
C ILE A 111 -3.73 19.52 14.26
N ASP A 112 -3.81 20.20 15.41
CA ASP A 112 -3.49 19.68 16.74
C ASP A 112 -4.71 19.16 17.51
N ASP A 113 -5.92 19.21 16.93
CA ASP A 113 -7.12 18.64 17.54
C ASP A 113 -7.18 17.12 17.30
N THR A 114 -6.97 16.35 18.36
CA THR A 114 -7.00 14.87 18.32
C THR A 114 -8.40 14.29 18.55
N THR A 115 -9.37 15.10 18.96
CA THR A 115 -10.66 14.65 19.51
C THR A 115 -11.84 14.80 18.54
N THR A 116 -11.75 15.76 17.62
CA THR A 116 -12.84 16.04 16.69
C THR A 116 -12.78 15.12 15.46
N LEU A 117 -13.89 14.44 15.19
CA LEU A 117 -14.05 13.62 13.97
C LEU A 117 -13.91 14.46 12.70
N ARG A 118 -13.11 13.98 11.74
CA ARG A 118 -12.94 14.59 10.41
C ARG A 118 -13.74 13.80 9.39
N TYR A 119 -14.72 14.45 8.77
CA TYR A 119 -15.60 13.83 7.79
C TYR A 119 -16.02 14.83 6.71
N ALA A 120 -16.45 14.28 5.58
CA ALA A 120 -17.04 15.03 4.48
C ALA A 120 -18.14 14.20 3.81
N MET A 121 -19.05 14.86 3.12
CA MET A 121 -20.05 14.20 2.31
C MET A 121 -19.76 14.46 0.83
N ARG A 122 -20.00 13.47 -0.02
CA ARG A 122 -20.06 13.66 -1.47
C ARG A 122 -21.41 13.18 -1.99
N SER A 123 -22.20 14.06 -2.61
CA SER A 123 -23.59 13.77 -2.97
C SER A 123 -24.08 14.50 -4.23
N ASP A 124 -25.15 14.00 -4.83
CA ASP A 124 -25.92 14.70 -5.88
C ASP A 124 -27.09 15.53 -5.31
N GLY A 125 -27.13 15.71 -3.97
CA GLY A 125 -28.25 16.35 -3.26
C GLY A 125 -29.36 15.40 -2.83
N HIS A 126 -29.30 14.12 -3.22
CA HIS A 126 -30.25 13.09 -2.79
C HIS A 126 -29.56 11.81 -2.32
N ARG A 127 -28.53 11.35 -3.05
CA ARG A 127 -27.73 10.15 -2.76
C ARG A 127 -26.26 10.49 -2.74
N GLY A 128 -25.48 9.65 -2.07
CA GLY A 128 -24.07 9.94 -1.90
C GLY A 128 -23.38 9.04 -0.90
N PHE A 129 -22.27 9.57 -0.39
CA PHE A 129 -21.36 8.86 0.48
C PHE A 129 -20.84 9.81 1.56
N ILE A 130 -20.75 9.30 2.78
CA ILE A 130 -20.09 9.96 3.91
C ILE A 130 -18.69 9.38 4.02
N PHE A 131 -17.68 10.23 3.95
CA PHE A 131 -16.27 9.90 4.07
C PHE A 131 -15.77 10.29 5.46
N VAL A 132 -15.05 9.38 6.11
CA VAL A 132 -14.44 9.58 7.43
C VAL A 132 -12.95 9.34 7.31
N ASN A 133 -12.15 10.29 7.81
CA ASN A 133 -10.71 10.13 7.97
C ASN A 133 -10.36 10.18 9.46
N HIS A 134 -10.02 9.02 10.04
CA HIS A 134 -9.52 8.88 11.40
C HIS A 134 -8.05 8.46 11.40
N HIS A 135 -7.28 9.03 10.47
CA HIS A 135 -5.84 8.87 10.35
C HIS A 135 -5.15 10.23 10.28
N GLN A 136 -4.11 10.41 11.10
CA GLN A 136 -3.18 11.53 11.01
C GLN A 136 -1.75 11.03 11.22
N ARG A 137 -0.91 11.19 10.19
CA ARG A 137 0.48 10.74 10.24
C ARG A 137 1.23 11.31 11.44
N LEU A 138 1.92 10.45 12.19
CA LEU A 138 2.68 10.77 13.42
C LEU A 138 1.84 11.37 14.57
N CYS A 139 0.51 11.29 14.52
CA CYS A 139 -0.37 11.81 15.56
C CYS A 139 -1.51 10.83 15.82
N GLY A 140 -1.56 10.27 17.04
CA GLY A 140 -2.70 9.46 17.46
C GLY A 140 -3.95 10.33 17.61
N LEU A 141 -5.06 9.88 17.03
CA LEU A 141 -6.37 10.49 17.22
C LEU A 141 -7.14 9.72 18.31
N ASP A 142 -7.93 10.44 19.10
CA ASP A 142 -8.73 9.86 20.16
C ASP A 142 -9.99 9.22 19.56
N ASP A 143 -10.33 8.02 20.03
CA ASP A 143 -11.54 7.31 19.59
C ASP A 143 -12.81 8.15 19.80
N VAL A 144 -13.72 8.12 18.83
CA VAL A 144 -14.99 8.85 18.86
C VAL A 144 -16.16 7.86 18.88
N TYR A 145 -16.96 7.90 19.96
CA TYR A 145 -18.03 6.94 20.21
C TYR A 145 -19.42 7.51 19.92
N ASN A 146 -20.36 6.64 19.57
CA ASN A 146 -21.77 6.98 19.32
C ASN A 146 -21.94 8.11 18.28
N VAL A 147 -21.14 8.08 17.21
CA VAL A 147 -21.24 9.03 16.10
C VAL A 147 -22.52 8.73 15.33
N GLU A 148 -23.39 9.74 15.22
CA GLU A 148 -24.60 9.69 14.39
C GLU A 148 -24.43 10.60 13.19
N PHE A 149 -24.79 10.08 12.01
CA PHE A 149 -24.77 10.84 10.77
C PHE A 149 -26.19 11.03 10.25
N GLU A 150 -26.46 12.24 9.76
CA GLU A 150 -27.64 12.55 8.96
C GLU A 150 -27.20 13.10 7.61
N ALA A 151 -27.72 12.53 6.53
CA ALA A 151 -27.43 12.97 5.17
C ALA A 151 -28.71 12.99 4.33
N HIS A 152 -29.15 14.18 3.93
CA HIS A 152 -30.33 14.38 3.08
C HIS A 152 -31.58 13.61 3.56
N GLY A 153 -31.86 13.66 4.86
CA GLY A 153 -33.01 12.98 5.48
C GLY A 153 -32.80 11.49 5.79
N VAL A 154 -31.59 10.95 5.55
CA VAL A 154 -31.20 9.60 5.96
C VAL A 154 -30.40 9.67 7.26
N THR A 155 -30.93 9.05 8.32
CA THR A 155 -30.21 8.88 9.59
C THR A 155 -29.55 7.52 9.65
N PHE A 156 -28.24 7.50 9.89
CA PHE A 156 -27.48 6.27 10.14
C PHE A 156 -27.63 5.84 11.59
N PRO A 157 -27.57 4.52 11.90
CA PRO A 157 -27.43 4.08 13.28
C PRO A 157 -26.09 4.57 13.86
N PRO A 158 -26.00 4.80 15.18
CA PRO A 158 -24.75 5.22 15.80
C PRO A 158 -23.64 4.21 15.56
N ILE A 159 -22.43 4.73 15.32
CA ILE A 159 -21.21 3.94 15.13
C ILE A 159 -20.09 4.44 16.03
N ASP A 160 -19.11 3.58 16.31
CA ASP A 160 -17.88 3.95 16.98
C ASP A 160 -16.74 4.02 15.95
N VAL A 161 -15.97 5.09 15.98
CA VAL A 161 -14.78 5.30 15.14
C VAL A 161 -13.56 5.12 16.03
N VAL A 162 -12.97 3.92 15.95
CA VAL A 162 -11.93 3.46 16.88
C VAL A 162 -10.67 3.05 16.12
N GLY A 163 -9.53 3.56 16.57
CA GLY A 163 -8.20 3.26 16.02
C GLY A 163 -7.89 3.98 14.70
N ASP A 164 -6.79 3.57 14.07
CA ASP A 164 -6.28 4.19 12.84
C ASP A 164 -7.02 3.68 11.60
N ILE A 165 -8.12 4.35 11.24
CA ILE A 165 -9.01 3.92 10.17
C ILE A 165 -9.45 5.08 9.27
N ALA A 166 -9.72 4.79 8.01
CA ALA A 166 -10.44 5.67 7.11
C ALA A 166 -11.41 4.84 6.28
N PHE A 167 -12.58 5.39 5.97
CA PHE A 167 -13.63 4.65 5.27
C PHE A 167 -14.67 5.57 4.68
N PHE A 168 -15.60 5.01 3.91
CA PHE A 168 -16.79 5.72 3.47
C PHE A 168 -18.02 4.81 3.45
N MET A 169 -19.20 5.41 3.65
CA MET A 169 -20.48 4.72 3.78
C MET A 169 -21.51 5.34 2.83
N PRO A 170 -22.30 4.53 2.09
CA PRO A 170 -23.28 5.03 1.15
C PRO A 170 -24.63 5.36 1.81
N PHE A 171 -25.35 6.31 1.22
CA PHE A 171 -26.77 6.55 1.46
C PHE A 171 -27.52 6.75 0.13
N ASN A 172 -28.77 6.29 0.09
CA ASN A 172 -29.64 6.27 -1.10
C ASN A 172 -28.93 5.69 -2.35
N MET A 173 -28.07 4.69 -2.15
CA MET A 173 -27.30 4.05 -3.22
C MET A 173 -28.19 3.12 -4.03
N LYS A 174 -28.07 3.15 -5.35
CA LYS A 174 -28.83 2.25 -6.24
C LYS A 174 -28.34 0.81 -6.11
N LEU A 175 -29.27 -0.11 -5.91
CA LEU A 175 -29.07 -1.56 -6.01
C LEU A 175 -30.05 -2.11 -7.06
N GLY A 176 -29.63 -2.21 -8.31
CA GLY A 176 -30.54 -2.49 -9.42
C GLY A 176 -31.69 -1.48 -9.46
N ASP A 177 -32.92 -1.98 -9.40
CA ASP A 177 -34.15 -1.18 -9.36
C ASP A 177 -34.57 -0.79 -7.93
N SER A 178 -33.83 -1.23 -6.90
CA SER A 178 -34.06 -0.90 -5.50
C SER A 178 -33.10 0.18 -4.98
N ILE A 179 -33.43 0.76 -3.83
CA ILE A 179 -32.60 1.77 -3.16
C ILE A 179 -32.12 1.25 -1.81
N LEU A 180 -30.81 1.28 -1.62
CA LEU A 180 -30.17 1.12 -0.31
C LEU A 180 -30.18 2.46 0.40
N THR A 181 -31.08 2.61 1.37
CA THR A 181 -31.23 3.83 2.18
C THR A 181 -29.92 4.18 2.88
N TYR A 182 -29.27 3.22 3.54
CA TYR A 182 -27.92 3.37 4.06
C TYR A 182 -27.20 2.03 4.17
N ALA A 183 -25.87 2.06 4.22
CA ALA A 183 -25.08 0.97 4.78
C ALA A 183 -23.95 1.44 5.72
N THR A 184 -23.75 0.74 6.84
CA THR A 184 -22.57 0.92 7.71
C THR A 184 -21.40 0.01 7.30
N ALA A 185 -21.19 -0.11 5.98
CA ALA A 185 -20.14 -0.90 5.35
C ALA A 185 -19.68 -0.19 4.08
N GLN A 186 -18.45 -0.44 3.65
CA GLN A 186 -17.85 0.24 2.50
C GLN A 186 -18.14 -0.53 1.20
N PRO A 187 -18.81 0.05 0.19
CA PRO A 187 -19.00 -0.61 -1.10
C PRO A 187 -17.67 -0.76 -1.83
N VAL A 188 -17.47 -1.91 -2.47
CA VAL A 188 -16.21 -2.25 -3.17
C VAL A 188 -16.43 -2.45 -4.66
N CYS A 189 -17.30 -3.36 -5.08
CA CYS A 189 -17.59 -3.61 -6.49
C CYS A 189 -18.94 -4.32 -6.67
N ARG A 190 -19.29 -4.67 -7.90
CA ARG A 190 -20.48 -5.49 -8.20
C ARG A 190 -20.23 -6.45 -9.35
N GLN A 191 -20.97 -7.56 -9.37
CA GLN A 191 -21.10 -8.47 -10.50
C GLN A 191 -22.59 -8.70 -10.75
N GLY A 192 -23.12 -8.18 -11.85
CA GLY A 192 -24.56 -8.21 -12.12
C GLY A 192 -25.35 -7.52 -10.99
N LYS A 193 -26.25 -8.27 -10.34
CA LYS A 193 -27.07 -7.84 -9.19
C LYS A 193 -26.47 -8.21 -7.82
N THR A 194 -25.24 -8.70 -7.81
CA THR A 194 -24.47 -8.95 -6.59
C THR A 194 -23.56 -7.77 -6.28
N TYR A 195 -23.66 -7.21 -5.08
CA TYR A 195 -22.88 -6.08 -4.60
C TYR A 195 -21.96 -6.52 -3.46
N PHE A 196 -20.67 -6.20 -3.58
CA PHE A 196 -19.65 -6.56 -2.61
C PHE A 196 -19.31 -5.36 -1.73
N PHE A 197 -19.37 -5.58 -0.42
CA PHE A 197 -19.02 -4.60 0.60
C PHE A 197 -17.88 -5.14 1.48
N ALA A 198 -17.07 -4.24 2.01
CA ALA A 198 -16.11 -4.54 3.07
C ALA A 198 -16.69 -4.09 4.41
N LYS A 199 -16.60 -4.95 5.43
CA LYS A 199 -16.85 -4.57 6.82
C LYS A 199 -15.86 -3.48 7.20
N ILE A 200 -16.33 -2.38 7.75
CA ILE A 200 -15.44 -1.36 8.30
C ILE A 200 -14.98 -1.88 9.68
N PRO A 201 -13.66 -1.86 10.00
CA PRO A 201 -13.17 -2.33 11.29
C PRO A 201 -13.94 -1.70 12.45
N ASN A 202 -14.29 -2.51 13.45
CA ASN A 202 -15.05 -2.12 14.65
C ASN A 202 -16.50 -1.66 14.42
N ILE A 203 -17.00 -1.63 13.18
CA ILE A 203 -18.37 -1.20 12.86
C ILE A 203 -19.18 -2.38 12.36
N LYS A 204 -20.30 -2.69 13.07
CA LYS A 204 -21.21 -3.76 12.66
C LYS A 204 -21.89 -3.38 11.33
N PRO A 205 -21.83 -4.23 10.29
CA PRO A 205 -22.50 -3.94 9.03
C PRO A 205 -24.01 -4.02 9.19
N ARG A 206 -24.70 -2.94 8.81
CA ARG A 206 -26.16 -2.80 8.78
C ARG A 206 -26.56 -2.18 7.45
N PHE A 207 -27.59 -2.73 6.83
CA PHE A 207 -28.11 -2.28 5.52
C PHE A 207 -29.60 -1.99 5.67
N LYS A 208 -30.03 -0.76 5.40
CA LYS A 208 -31.47 -0.45 5.35
C LYS A 208 -31.92 -0.41 3.90
N ILE A 209 -32.85 -1.29 3.55
CA ILE A 209 -33.50 -1.35 2.24
C ILE A 209 -34.99 -1.26 2.52
N ASP A 210 -35.65 -0.27 1.91
CA ASP A 210 -37.01 0.16 2.28
C ASP A 210 -37.11 0.40 3.80
N GLU A 211 -38.07 -0.25 4.48
CA GLU A 211 -38.26 -0.16 5.93
C GLU A 211 -37.55 -1.26 6.73
N LYS A 212 -36.80 -2.16 6.07
CA LYS A 212 -36.16 -3.30 6.74
C LYS A 212 -34.66 -3.05 6.91
N VAL A 213 -34.15 -3.45 8.07
CA VAL A 213 -32.72 -3.43 8.38
C VAL A 213 -32.19 -4.86 8.38
N TYR A 214 -31.17 -5.08 7.58
CA TYR A 214 -30.45 -6.35 7.44
C TYR A 214 -29.07 -6.25 8.07
N SER A 215 -28.57 -7.39 8.54
CA SER A 215 -27.19 -7.54 9.01
C SER A 215 -26.72 -8.97 8.76
N GLY A 216 -25.46 -9.13 8.37
CA GLY A 216 -24.88 -10.45 8.08
C GLY A 216 -23.87 -10.34 6.94
N ASP A 217 -23.23 -11.47 6.64
CA ASP A 217 -22.19 -11.55 5.61
C ASP A 217 -22.76 -11.82 4.22
N PHE A 218 -24.02 -12.27 4.17
CA PHE A 218 -24.76 -12.51 2.94
C PHE A 218 -26.22 -12.12 3.14
N ILE A 219 -26.75 -11.26 2.28
CA ILE A 219 -28.13 -10.78 2.32
C ILE A 219 -28.72 -10.94 0.92
N GLU A 220 -29.88 -11.59 0.84
CA GLU A 220 -30.69 -11.62 -0.38
C GLU A 220 -31.93 -10.76 -0.18
N TYR A 221 -32.21 -9.90 -1.15
CA TYR A 221 -33.39 -9.06 -1.19
C TYR A 221 -33.92 -9.05 -2.62
N ASN A 222 -35.09 -9.66 -2.83
CA ASN A 222 -35.62 -9.94 -4.17
C ASN A 222 -34.58 -10.70 -5.02
N ASP A 223 -34.06 -10.08 -6.06
CA ASP A 223 -33.03 -10.62 -6.95
C ASP A 223 -31.65 -9.95 -6.76
N ILE A 224 -31.50 -9.15 -5.70
CA ILE A 224 -30.27 -8.47 -5.32
C ILE A 224 -29.57 -9.30 -4.24
N LYS A 225 -28.25 -9.43 -4.38
CA LYS A 225 -27.38 -10.06 -3.39
C LYS A 225 -26.40 -9.04 -2.84
N ILE A 226 -26.22 -9.01 -1.54
CA ILE A 226 -25.18 -8.23 -0.87
C ILE A 226 -24.24 -9.23 -0.18
N VAL A 227 -22.97 -9.17 -0.55
CA VAL A 227 -21.89 -9.98 0.02
C VAL A 227 -21.00 -9.06 0.83
N VAL A 228 -20.82 -9.35 2.11
CA VAL A 228 -20.03 -8.52 3.03
C VAL A 228 -18.80 -9.28 3.48
N LEU A 229 -17.63 -8.82 3.05
CA LEU A 229 -16.34 -9.43 3.34
C LEU A 229 -15.72 -8.78 4.58
N ASP A 230 -15.04 -9.57 5.40
CA ASP A 230 -14.11 -9.02 6.39
C ASP A 230 -13.09 -8.11 5.69
N PHE A 231 -12.73 -6.97 6.28
CA PHE A 231 -11.85 -5.97 5.64
C PHE A 231 -10.54 -6.59 5.13
N GLU A 232 -9.93 -7.45 5.96
CA GLU A 232 -8.69 -8.16 5.62
C GLU A 232 -8.82 -9.08 4.41
N LYS A 233 -9.99 -9.71 4.21
CA LYS A 233 -10.27 -10.51 3.02
C LYS A 233 -10.57 -9.63 1.81
N ALA A 234 -11.30 -8.53 2.01
CA ALA A 234 -11.62 -7.59 0.93
C ALA A 234 -10.36 -7.06 0.24
N LYS A 235 -9.24 -6.89 0.98
CA LYS A 235 -7.92 -6.54 0.42
C LYS A 235 -7.45 -7.50 -0.70
N TYR A 236 -7.93 -8.73 -0.71
CA TYR A 236 -7.64 -9.74 -1.73
C TYR A 236 -8.75 -9.91 -2.79
N LEU A 237 -9.74 -9.01 -2.83
CA LEU A 237 -10.77 -8.99 -3.87
C LEU A 237 -10.20 -8.43 -5.17
N TYR A 238 -10.54 -9.04 -6.29
CA TYR A 238 -10.16 -8.66 -7.64
C TYR A 238 -11.37 -8.69 -8.55
N GLN A 239 -11.33 -7.91 -9.62
CA GLN A 239 -12.29 -8.01 -10.69
C GLN A 239 -11.53 -8.02 -12.02
N PHE A 240 -11.73 -9.08 -12.81
CA PHE A 240 -11.12 -9.24 -14.13
C PHE A 240 -12.22 -9.58 -15.12
N GLU A 241 -12.27 -8.88 -16.25
CA GLU A 241 -13.31 -9.08 -17.29
C GLU A 241 -14.74 -9.09 -16.73
N GLY A 242 -15.02 -8.22 -15.75
CA GLY A 242 -16.34 -8.10 -15.11
C GLY A 242 -16.69 -9.19 -14.09
N LYS A 243 -15.83 -10.21 -13.91
CA LYS A 243 -15.99 -11.27 -12.91
C LYS A 243 -15.20 -10.99 -11.64
N VAL A 244 -15.77 -11.36 -10.50
CA VAL A 244 -15.20 -11.14 -9.16
C VAL A 244 -14.45 -12.39 -8.71
N TYR A 245 -13.24 -12.17 -8.21
CA TYR A 245 -12.35 -13.18 -7.67
C TYR A 245 -11.85 -12.75 -6.29
N LEU A 246 -11.63 -13.71 -5.40
CA LEU A 246 -11.08 -13.46 -4.07
C LEU A 246 -9.87 -14.36 -3.88
N GLY A 247 -8.68 -13.78 -3.77
CA GLY A 247 -7.47 -14.54 -3.48
C GLY A 247 -7.52 -15.16 -2.08
N ASP A 248 -7.10 -16.41 -1.93
CA ASP A 248 -6.95 -17.03 -0.60
C ASP A 248 -5.62 -16.59 0.01
N ASN A 249 -5.63 -15.41 0.65
CA ASN A 249 -4.46 -14.77 1.25
C ASN A 249 -3.29 -14.57 0.27
N CYS A 250 -3.60 -14.42 -1.02
CA CYS A 250 -2.64 -14.22 -2.09
C CYS A 250 -3.18 -13.21 -3.12
N ASP A 251 -2.27 -12.51 -3.78
CA ASP A 251 -2.62 -11.58 -4.84
C ASP A 251 -2.77 -12.30 -6.17
N LEU A 252 -3.67 -11.80 -7.01
CA LEU A 252 -4.02 -12.39 -8.31
C LEU A 252 -3.55 -11.49 -9.45
N ILE A 253 -3.20 -12.10 -10.56
CA ILE A 253 -2.96 -11.45 -11.85
C ILE A 253 -3.81 -12.13 -12.93
N TYR A 254 -4.16 -11.36 -13.94
CA TYR A 254 -4.83 -11.85 -15.14
C TYR A 254 -3.86 -11.77 -16.30
N ASN A 255 -3.53 -12.93 -16.89
CA ASN A 255 -2.57 -13.05 -17.97
C ASN A 255 -3.19 -13.87 -19.11
N ASP A 256 -3.39 -13.24 -20.27
CA ASP A 256 -3.90 -13.86 -21.50
C ASP A 256 -5.10 -14.80 -21.30
N GLY A 257 -6.14 -14.34 -20.60
CA GLY A 257 -7.35 -15.14 -20.39
C GLY A 257 -7.37 -15.97 -19.10
N LYS A 258 -6.27 -16.03 -18.36
CA LYS A 258 -6.10 -16.92 -17.21
C LYS A 258 -5.78 -16.15 -15.93
N ILE A 259 -6.39 -16.59 -14.83
CA ILE A 259 -6.07 -16.12 -13.48
C ILE A 259 -4.89 -16.92 -12.94
N GLU A 260 -3.88 -16.22 -12.45
CA GLU A 260 -2.71 -16.82 -11.82
C GLU A 260 -2.41 -16.12 -10.49
N LEU A 261 -1.73 -16.83 -9.59
CA LEU A 261 -1.28 -16.24 -8.34
C LEU A 261 -0.04 -15.36 -8.58
N SER A 262 -0.09 -14.12 -8.13
CA SER A 262 1.04 -13.19 -8.14
C SER A 262 1.99 -13.46 -6.98
N THR A 263 1.44 -13.75 -5.81
CA THR A 263 2.20 -14.13 -4.60
C THR A 263 2.02 -15.61 -4.29
N PRO A 264 2.87 -16.21 -3.44
CA PRO A 264 2.65 -17.58 -2.97
C PRO A 264 1.26 -17.79 -2.38
N GLY A 265 0.68 -18.96 -2.63
CA GLY A 265 -0.70 -19.28 -2.22
C GLY A 265 -1.16 -20.62 -2.79
N LYS A 266 -2.35 -21.05 -2.38
CA LYS A 266 -2.93 -22.36 -2.74
C LYS A 266 -4.06 -22.29 -3.76
N GLY A 267 -4.62 -21.11 -3.97
CA GLY A 267 -5.73 -20.92 -4.90
C GLY A 267 -6.45 -19.61 -4.66
N TYR A 268 -7.63 -19.50 -5.26
CA TYR A 268 -8.51 -18.35 -5.16
C TYR A 268 -9.95 -18.80 -5.27
N TYR A 269 -10.89 -17.92 -4.99
CA TYR A 269 -12.31 -18.16 -5.17
C TYR A 269 -12.83 -17.37 -6.36
N GLU A 270 -13.61 -18.00 -7.22
CA GLU A 270 -14.40 -17.32 -8.26
C GLU A 270 -15.84 -17.14 -7.76
N TRP A 271 -16.43 -15.98 -8.01
CA TRP A 271 -17.83 -15.74 -7.70
C TRP A 271 -18.76 -16.26 -8.81
N ASP A 272 -19.57 -17.26 -8.47
CA ASP A 272 -20.65 -17.82 -9.30
C ASP A 272 -21.83 -18.19 -8.39
N GLU A 273 -22.67 -17.20 -8.08
CA GLU A 273 -23.75 -17.28 -7.07
C GLU A 273 -23.32 -17.63 -5.63
N GLY A 274 -22.01 -17.82 -5.44
CA GLY A 274 -21.28 -18.12 -4.22
C GLY A 274 -19.78 -18.18 -4.56
N PHE A 275 -18.91 -18.19 -3.54
CA PHE A 275 -17.47 -18.33 -3.77
C PHE A 275 -17.09 -19.80 -3.97
N LEU A 276 -16.69 -20.15 -5.20
CA LEU A 276 -16.19 -21.47 -5.57
C LEU A 276 -14.66 -21.47 -5.53
N PHE A 277 -14.07 -22.33 -4.71
CA PHE A 277 -12.61 -22.43 -4.61
C PHE A 277 -12.00 -23.11 -5.83
N ILE A 278 -10.97 -22.48 -6.39
CA ILE A 278 -10.18 -22.98 -7.51
C ILE A 278 -8.76 -23.18 -7.00
N GLU A 279 -8.34 -24.45 -6.98
CA GLU A 279 -6.99 -24.82 -6.57
C GLU A 279 -5.97 -24.44 -7.65
N CYS A 280 -4.96 -23.67 -7.26
CA CYS A 280 -3.83 -23.28 -8.08
C CYS A 280 -2.69 -22.91 -7.15
N GLU A 281 -1.63 -23.72 -7.10
CA GLU A 281 -0.53 -23.50 -6.16
C GLU A 281 0.57 -22.64 -6.80
N LYS A 282 0.99 -21.60 -6.08
CA LYS A 282 2.28 -20.94 -6.29
C LYS A 282 3.12 -21.08 -5.04
N LYS A 283 4.25 -21.76 -5.16
CA LYS A 283 5.16 -21.98 -4.04
C LYS A 283 6.04 -20.74 -3.80
N PRO A 284 6.40 -20.47 -2.53
CA PRO A 284 7.49 -19.56 -2.20
C PRO A 284 8.75 -19.83 -3.01
N GLN A 285 9.35 -18.78 -3.54
CA GLN A 285 10.71 -18.85 -4.08
C GLN A 285 11.68 -18.81 -2.91
N LYS A 286 12.41 -19.91 -2.68
CA LYS A 286 13.39 -19.99 -1.59
C LYS A 286 14.79 -19.78 -2.12
N VAL A 287 15.44 -18.73 -1.62
CA VAL A 287 16.86 -18.49 -1.83
C VAL A 287 17.63 -19.01 -0.63
N LYS A 288 18.60 -19.90 -0.84
CA LYS A 288 19.55 -20.25 0.21
C LYS A 288 20.64 -19.18 0.23
N VAL A 289 20.67 -18.38 1.29
CA VAL A 289 21.59 -17.26 1.43
C VAL A 289 22.51 -17.43 2.64
N SER A 290 23.78 -17.09 2.46
CA SER A 290 24.76 -16.94 3.54
C SER A 290 25.66 -15.73 3.24
N TYR A 291 26.33 -15.23 4.26
CA TYR A 291 27.19 -14.05 4.10
C TYR A 291 28.36 -14.09 5.08
N LYS A 292 29.46 -13.43 4.71
CA LYS A 292 30.67 -13.34 5.53
C LYS A 292 31.22 -11.92 5.49
N GLU A 293 31.53 -11.37 6.66
CA GLU A 293 32.22 -10.07 6.75
C GLU A 293 33.65 -10.15 6.18
N ILE A 294 34.04 -9.10 5.46
CA ILE A 294 35.36 -8.95 4.86
C ILE A 294 36.10 -7.83 5.61
N LEU A 295 37.24 -8.18 6.22
CA LEU A 295 38.01 -7.26 7.09
C LEU A 295 39.25 -6.68 6.40
N ASP A 296 39.91 -7.47 5.55
CA ASP A 296 41.28 -7.19 5.07
C ASP A 296 41.37 -7.00 3.54
N GLU A 297 40.24 -6.72 2.88
CA GLU A 297 40.18 -6.46 1.44
C GLU A 297 39.79 -5.01 1.16
N THR A 298 40.52 -4.37 0.25
CA THR A 298 40.21 -3.03 -0.24
C THR A 298 39.51 -3.10 -1.58
N PHE A 299 38.37 -2.44 -1.71
CA PHE A 299 37.61 -2.39 -2.94
C PHE A 299 37.74 -1.03 -3.61
N ASN A 300 37.90 -1.04 -4.94
CA ASN A 300 37.80 0.15 -5.79
C ASN A 300 36.54 0.03 -6.65
N PHE A 301 35.38 0.23 -6.01
CA PHE A 301 34.09 0.12 -6.67
C PHE A 301 33.67 1.43 -7.33
N PRO A 302 32.91 1.36 -8.44
CA PRO A 302 32.32 2.57 -9.01
C PRO A 302 31.31 3.17 -8.03
N TYR A 303 31.21 4.50 -7.99
CA TYR A 303 30.24 5.23 -7.17
C TYR A 303 30.43 5.12 -5.65
N ASP A 304 31.64 4.79 -5.19
CA ASP A 304 31.98 4.70 -3.76
C ASP A 304 31.89 6.05 -3.02
N TYR A 305 31.83 7.17 -3.76
CA TYR A 305 31.61 8.51 -3.21
C TYR A 305 30.24 8.65 -2.52
N GLU A 306 29.23 7.88 -2.94
CA GLU A 306 27.91 7.84 -2.27
C GLU A 306 28.04 7.28 -0.84
N LEU A 307 28.89 6.28 -0.63
CA LEU A 307 29.18 5.72 0.71
C LEU A 307 29.93 6.72 1.63
N LYS A 308 30.35 7.86 1.09
CA LYS A 308 31.16 8.90 1.77
C LYS A 308 30.45 10.25 1.76
N MET A 309 29.14 10.30 1.46
CA MET A 309 28.36 11.53 1.51
C MET A 309 28.39 12.17 2.90
N GLY A 310 28.42 13.49 2.99
CA GLY A 310 28.59 14.18 4.28
C GLY A 310 29.98 13.99 4.92
N GLY A 311 30.99 13.59 4.12
CA GLY A 311 32.38 13.44 4.54
C GLY A 311 32.75 12.01 4.96
N GLY A 312 33.96 11.82 5.49
CA GLY A 312 34.49 10.48 5.79
C GLY A 312 33.57 9.65 6.69
N ARG A 313 33.17 8.47 6.21
CA ARG A 313 32.36 7.47 6.92
C ARG A 313 33.15 6.17 7.00
N LYS A 314 32.99 5.44 8.11
CA LYS A 314 33.43 4.04 8.19
C LYS A 314 32.57 3.21 7.24
N ILE A 315 33.19 2.32 6.47
CA ILE A 315 32.51 1.39 5.56
C ILE A 315 32.86 -0.03 6.01
N ARG A 316 31.86 -0.92 6.05
CA ARG A 316 32.04 -2.36 6.26
C ARG A 316 31.55 -3.13 5.04
N TYR A 317 32.16 -4.28 4.81
CA TYR A 317 31.92 -5.09 3.62
C TYR A 317 31.55 -6.52 3.99
N TRP A 318 30.63 -7.11 3.22
CA TRP A 318 30.25 -8.52 3.34
C TRP A 318 30.18 -9.16 1.95
N GLU A 319 30.65 -10.39 1.84
CA GLU A 319 30.42 -11.22 0.67
C GLU A 319 29.12 -11.99 0.85
N ILE A 320 28.22 -11.91 -0.12
CA ILE A 320 26.93 -12.60 -0.13
C ILE A 320 27.01 -13.79 -1.07
N PHE A 321 26.59 -14.94 -0.57
CA PHE A 321 26.41 -16.17 -1.34
C PHE A 321 24.92 -16.48 -1.41
N ALA A 322 24.38 -16.54 -2.62
CA ALA A 322 22.97 -16.87 -2.86
C ALA A 322 22.86 -18.01 -3.86
N GLU A 323 22.13 -19.06 -3.49
CA GLU A 323 21.78 -20.18 -4.36
C GLU A 323 20.26 -20.15 -4.61
N GLY A 324 19.86 -19.96 -5.88
CA GLY A 324 18.47 -19.89 -6.31
C GLY A 324 18.03 -18.48 -6.74
N GLU A 325 16.87 -18.42 -7.41
CA GLU A 325 16.24 -17.19 -7.87
C GLU A 325 15.10 -16.78 -6.94
N GLY A 326 15.10 -15.53 -6.49
CA GLY A 326 14.05 -14.97 -5.66
C GLY A 326 14.48 -13.67 -4.99
N LEU A 327 13.68 -13.21 -4.04
CA LEU A 327 13.99 -12.02 -3.25
C LEU A 327 14.70 -12.42 -1.96
N ILE A 328 15.73 -11.67 -1.61
CA ILE A 328 16.29 -11.63 -0.25
C ILE A 328 15.97 -10.29 0.39
N GLU A 329 15.96 -10.27 1.71
CA GLU A 329 15.91 -9.03 2.50
C GLU A 329 17.19 -8.86 3.31
N ILE A 330 17.67 -7.62 3.36
CA ILE A 330 18.87 -7.19 4.06
C ILE A 330 18.44 -6.21 5.14
N SER A 331 18.52 -6.63 6.40
CA SER A 331 18.23 -5.78 7.55
C SER A 331 19.54 -5.23 8.09
N TYR A 332 19.67 -3.92 8.12
CA TYR A 332 20.89 -3.22 8.48
C TYR A 332 20.58 -1.89 9.15
N VAL A 333 21.61 -1.28 9.72
CA VAL A 333 21.70 0.12 10.10
C VAL A 333 22.94 0.67 9.44
N GLY A 334 22.82 1.84 8.82
CA GLY A 334 23.90 2.53 8.13
C GLY A 334 23.39 3.82 7.50
N ASP A 335 24.23 4.50 6.72
CA ASP A 335 23.83 5.64 5.91
C ASP A 335 23.34 5.18 4.54
N VAL A 336 24.27 4.61 3.77
CA VAL A 336 24.08 4.11 2.41
C VAL A 336 24.47 2.64 2.36
N LEU A 337 23.62 1.84 1.72
CA LEU A 337 23.90 0.47 1.31
C LEU A 337 24.17 0.44 -0.19
N GLN A 338 25.19 -0.28 -0.62
CA GLN A 338 25.46 -0.58 -2.03
C GLN A 338 25.81 -2.06 -2.19
N ILE A 339 25.30 -2.69 -3.24
CA ILE A 339 25.61 -4.08 -3.60
C ILE A 339 26.25 -4.09 -4.98
N TYR A 340 27.38 -4.76 -5.04
CA TYR A 340 28.18 -4.94 -6.24
C TYR A 340 28.17 -6.41 -6.63
N SER A 341 27.94 -6.73 -7.91
CA SER A 341 28.14 -8.08 -8.45
C SER A 341 29.13 -8.03 -9.60
N ASP A 342 30.23 -8.77 -9.48
CA ASP A 342 31.42 -8.68 -10.35
C ASP A 342 31.89 -7.23 -10.58
N GLY A 343 31.91 -6.46 -9.48
CA GLY A 343 32.37 -5.07 -9.48
C GLY A 343 31.40 -4.04 -10.07
N LYS A 344 30.21 -4.46 -10.52
CA LYS A 344 29.16 -3.54 -11.00
C LYS A 344 28.14 -3.28 -9.91
N LEU A 345 27.78 -2.01 -9.70
CA LEU A 345 26.67 -1.66 -8.80
C LEU A 345 25.37 -2.23 -9.38
N ILE A 346 24.66 -3.03 -8.57
CA ILE A 346 23.39 -3.67 -8.95
C ILE A 346 22.22 -3.21 -8.08
N CYS A 347 22.49 -2.71 -6.89
CA CYS A 347 21.48 -2.19 -5.97
C CYS A 347 22.12 -1.19 -5.02
N ASP A 348 21.39 -0.15 -4.68
CA ASP A 348 21.73 0.77 -3.60
C ASP A 348 20.48 1.20 -2.82
N ASP A 349 20.70 1.76 -1.64
CA ASP A 349 19.62 2.28 -0.81
C ASP A 349 20.13 3.28 0.23
N TYR A 350 19.23 4.16 0.68
CA TYR A 350 19.46 4.98 1.87
C TYR A 350 18.66 4.39 3.02
N TYR A 351 19.33 4.12 4.14
CA TYR A 351 18.69 3.48 5.29
C TYR A 351 17.54 4.33 5.85
N PHE A 352 16.37 3.71 6.08
CA PHE A 352 15.20 4.37 6.68
C PHE A 352 14.44 3.50 7.69
N GLY A 353 15.03 2.36 8.10
CA GLY A 353 14.44 1.44 9.07
C GLY A 353 14.11 0.06 8.46
N PRO A 354 13.12 -0.04 7.55
CA PRO A 354 12.73 -1.29 6.92
C PRO A 354 13.88 -2.00 6.17
N PRO A 355 13.87 -3.35 6.08
CA PRO A 355 14.86 -4.09 5.32
C PRO A 355 14.84 -3.74 3.83
N LYS A 356 16.02 -3.70 3.20
CA LYS A 356 16.13 -3.58 1.75
C LYS A 356 15.92 -4.94 1.12
N GLN A 357 14.92 -5.06 0.25
CA GLN A 357 14.76 -6.26 -0.59
C GLN A 357 15.59 -6.14 -1.87
N VAL A 358 16.12 -7.26 -2.35
CA VAL A 358 16.93 -7.35 -3.57
C VAL A 358 16.64 -8.67 -4.27
N ASP A 359 16.55 -8.64 -5.60
CA ASP A 359 16.37 -9.82 -6.43
C ASP A 359 17.71 -10.50 -6.74
N THR A 360 17.84 -11.78 -6.39
CA THR A 360 19.08 -12.54 -6.58
C THR A 360 19.39 -12.84 -8.04
N ARG A 361 18.43 -12.65 -8.97
CA ARG A 361 18.69 -12.72 -10.41
C ARG A 361 19.70 -11.67 -10.88
N LEU A 362 19.92 -10.62 -10.08
CA LEU A 362 20.95 -9.60 -10.33
C LEU A 362 22.36 -10.07 -9.94
N PHE A 363 22.50 -11.21 -9.24
CA PHE A 363 23.79 -11.68 -8.72
C PHE A 363 24.48 -12.52 -9.79
N CYS A 364 25.27 -11.87 -10.63
CA CYS A 364 25.92 -12.49 -11.80
C CYS A 364 27.33 -13.06 -11.50
N GLY A 365 27.84 -12.90 -10.28
CA GLY A 365 29.13 -13.42 -9.86
C GLY A 365 29.45 -13.05 -8.41
N ARG A 366 30.71 -12.69 -8.12
CA ARG A 366 31.15 -12.36 -6.76
C ARG A 366 30.37 -11.14 -6.27
N THR A 367 29.58 -11.31 -5.22
CA THR A 367 28.61 -10.31 -4.77
C THR A 367 29.02 -9.72 -3.43
N ILE A 368 29.28 -8.42 -3.40
CA ILE A 368 29.79 -7.68 -2.26
C ILE A 368 28.79 -6.61 -1.84
N LEU A 369 28.38 -6.66 -0.58
CA LEU A 369 27.60 -5.65 0.10
C LEU A 369 28.54 -4.69 0.82
N ALA A 370 28.37 -3.39 0.59
CA ALA A 370 29.04 -2.31 1.31
C ALA A 370 28.00 -1.48 2.07
N ILE A 371 28.26 -1.21 3.34
CA ILE A 371 27.42 -0.35 4.17
C ILE A 371 28.29 0.72 4.83
N SER A 372 27.90 1.97 4.66
CA SER A 372 28.54 3.11 5.31
C SER A 372 27.86 3.42 6.65
N SER A 373 28.65 3.90 7.61
CA SER A 373 28.15 4.32 8.93
C SER A 373 27.25 5.55 8.85
N LEU A 374 26.17 5.55 9.62
CA LEU A 374 25.23 6.64 9.80
C LEU A 374 25.87 7.81 10.57
N LYS A 375 25.38 9.03 10.32
CA LYS A 375 25.74 10.26 11.03
C LYS A 375 24.46 11.04 11.33
N ASP A 376 24.58 12.02 12.21
CA ASP A 376 23.50 12.99 12.50
C ASP A 376 23.42 14.09 11.43
N ASP A 377 23.19 13.68 10.18
CA ASP A 377 23.07 14.57 9.01
C ASP A 377 21.87 14.24 8.11
N CYS A 378 20.98 13.37 8.57
CA CYS A 378 19.72 13.07 7.91
C CYS A 378 18.58 12.93 8.93
N TYR A 379 17.36 13.21 8.48
CA TYR A 379 16.15 12.89 9.24
C TYR A 379 15.79 11.41 9.04
N LEU A 380 15.65 10.69 10.15
CA LEU A 380 15.09 9.35 10.24
C LEU A 380 13.85 9.37 11.12
N GLU A 381 12.80 8.66 10.70
CA GLU A 381 11.60 8.52 11.51
C GLU A 381 11.79 7.60 12.71
N VAL A 382 12.64 6.57 12.55
CA VAL A 382 13.02 5.64 13.61
C VAL A 382 14.48 5.85 13.94
N CYS A 383 14.77 6.17 15.20
CA CYS A 383 16.14 6.35 15.65
C CYS A 383 16.82 4.97 15.84
N PRO A 384 17.92 4.68 15.12
CA PRO A 384 18.63 3.43 15.28
C PRO A 384 19.45 3.42 16.59
N LYS A 385 19.80 2.22 17.06
CA LYS A 385 20.60 2.00 18.29
C LYS A 385 22.10 1.91 18.04
N SER A 386 22.50 1.73 16.80
CA SER A 386 23.88 1.69 16.32
C SER A 386 24.04 2.66 15.15
N ASP A 387 25.27 2.95 14.75
CA ASP A 387 25.57 3.74 13.55
C ASP A 387 25.87 2.84 12.33
N LEU A 388 26.27 1.59 12.56
CA LEU A 388 26.63 0.65 11.51
C LEU A 388 26.50 -0.81 11.94
N GLU A 389 25.51 -1.51 11.42
CA GLU A 389 25.26 -2.91 11.76
C GLU A 389 24.56 -3.64 10.62
N LEU A 390 24.94 -4.89 10.38
CA LEU A 390 24.18 -5.82 9.53
C LEU A 390 23.52 -6.83 10.47
N TYR A 391 22.20 -6.81 10.56
CA TYR A 391 21.46 -7.73 11.43
C TYR A 391 21.30 -9.10 10.80
N TYR A 392 20.86 -9.14 9.54
CA TYR A 392 20.71 -10.38 8.79
C TYR A 392 20.56 -10.14 7.30
N ILE A 393 20.79 -11.22 6.55
CA ILE A 393 20.37 -11.40 5.16
C ILE A 393 19.61 -12.73 5.11
N LYS A 394 18.36 -12.72 4.63
CA LYS A 394 17.53 -13.94 4.55
C LYS A 394 16.64 -13.93 3.29
N SER A 395 16.15 -15.10 2.90
CA SER A 395 15.12 -15.22 1.85
C SER A 395 13.85 -14.50 2.29
N VAL A 396 13.15 -13.86 1.35
CA VAL A 396 11.73 -13.54 1.51
C VAL A 396 10.94 -14.82 1.29
N ASP A 397 10.01 -15.13 2.19
CA ASP A 397 9.12 -16.31 2.10
C ASP A 397 7.84 -16.01 1.31
#